data_AF-A0A5C9EB93-F1
#
_entry.id   AF-A0A5C9EB93-F1
#
_cell.length_a   1.000
_cell.length_b   1.000
_cell.length_c   1.000
_cell.angle_alpha   90.00
_cell.angle_beta   90.00
_cell.angle_gamma   90.00
#
_symmetry.space_group_name_H-M   'P 1'
#
loop_
_entity.id
_entity.type
_entity.pdbx_description
1 polymer ?
#
loop_
_entity_poly.entity_id
_entity_poly.type
_entity_poly.pdbx_seq_one_letter_code
_entity_poly.pdbx_strand_id
1 'polypeptide(L)'
;MHIREIQEIKQRFEKERRWDEFPASQIFVHLIEELGEISRHISFEEGYKVEGIGHKAPDKSELSREFAQVFFLFLQIVNHFGVDLESSILSELELMKERFPAEEWAKYMDER
;
A
#
# COMPACT_ATOMS: atom_id res chain seq x y z
N MET A 1 5.92 6.50 -15.94
CA MET A 1 6.16 5.34 -15.06
C MET A 1 5.05 4.32 -15.35
N HIS A 2 5.04 3.15 -14.70
CA HIS A 2 4.02 2.11 -14.94
C HIS A 2 2.80 2.24 -14.01
N ILE A 3 2.74 3.25 -13.13
CA ILE A 3 1.64 3.35 -12.15
C ILE A 3 0.34 3.73 -12.84
N ARG A 4 0.38 4.69 -13.79
CA ARG A 4 -0.80 5.05 -14.57
C ARG A 4 -1.36 3.85 -15.33
N GLU A 5 -0.49 3.03 -15.94
CA GLU A 5 -0.90 1.82 -16.67
C GLU A 5 -1.60 0.81 -15.75
N ILE A 6 -1.03 0.55 -14.58
CA ILE A 6 -1.63 -0.36 -13.58
C ILE A 6 -2.97 0.20 -13.07
N GLN A 7 -3.03 1.51 -12.82
CA GLN A 7 -4.25 2.20 -12.39
C GLN A 7 -5.38 2.02 -13.42
N GLU A 8 -5.08 2.19 -14.70
CA GLU A 8 -6.05 1.98 -15.79
C GLU A 8 -6.48 0.50 -15.93
N ILE A 9 -5.53 -0.44 -15.79
CA ILE A 9 -5.85 -1.88 -15.79
C ILE A 9 -6.82 -2.20 -14.65
N LYS A 10 -6.53 -1.71 -13.43
CA LYS A 10 -7.37 -1.93 -12.26
C LYS A 10 -8.75 -1.28 -12.43
N GLN A 11 -8.81 -0.07 -12.97
CA GLN A 11 -10.07 0.62 -13.25
C GLN A 11 -10.95 -0.15 -14.24
N ARG A 12 -10.37 -0.71 -15.31
CA ARG A 12 -11.12 -1.56 -16.25
C ARG A 12 -11.64 -2.83 -15.57
N PHE A 13 -10.78 -3.52 -14.82
CA PHE A 13 -11.14 -4.72 -14.07
C PHE A 13 -12.31 -4.48 -13.10
N GLU A 14 -12.32 -3.34 -12.42
CA GLU A 14 -13.40 -2.91 -11.51
C GLU A 14 -14.71 -2.69 -12.25
N LYS A 15 -14.68 -1.90 -13.33
CA LYS A 15 -15.87 -1.55 -14.13
C LYS A 15 -16.53 -2.77 -14.74
N GLU A 16 -15.76 -3.73 -15.26
CA GLU A 16 -16.27 -5.00 -15.78
C GLU A 16 -17.09 -5.79 -14.76
N ARG A 17 -16.81 -5.60 -13.47
CA ARG A 17 -17.47 -6.29 -12.35
C ARG A 17 -18.41 -5.39 -11.57
N ARG A 18 -18.55 -4.12 -11.98
CA ARG A 18 -19.30 -3.07 -11.28
C ARG A 18 -18.80 -2.84 -9.84
N TRP A 19 -17.53 -3.12 -9.58
CA TRP A 19 -16.93 -2.91 -8.26
C TRP A 19 -16.65 -1.44 -7.96
N ASP A 20 -16.63 -0.60 -8.99
CA ASP A 20 -16.59 0.86 -8.87
C ASP A 20 -17.86 1.44 -8.21
N GLU A 21 -18.94 0.66 -8.10
CA GLU A 21 -20.17 1.04 -7.40
C GLU A 21 -20.10 0.84 -5.88
N PHE A 22 -19.09 0.11 -5.36
CA PHE A 22 -18.94 -0.04 -3.92
C PHE A 22 -18.58 1.30 -3.26
N PRO A 23 -19.19 1.64 -2.11
CA PRO A 23 -18.82 2.85 -1.37
C PRO A 23 -17.34 2.84 -0.98
N ALA A 24 -16.65 3.97 -1.14
CA ALA A 24 -15.25 4.12 -0.75
C ALA A 24 -15.00 3.74 0.72
N SER A 25 -15.97 3.96 1.61
CA SER A 25 -15.89 3.57 3.02
C SER A 25 -15.74 2.06 3.20
N GLN A 26 -16.42 1.23 2.39
CA GLN A 26 -16.30 -0.23 2.46
C GLN A 26 -14.95 -0.70 1.92
N ILE A 27 -14.51 -0.11 0.80
CA ILE A 27 -13.19 -0.40 0.22
C ILE A 27 -12.07 -0.01 1.20
N PHE A 28 -12.24 1.12 1.91
CA PHE A 28 -11.29 1.55 2.93
C PHE A 28 -11.24 0.59 4.13
N VAL A 29 -12.39 0.09 4.61
CA VAL A 29 -12.40 -0.94 5.65
C VAL A 29 -11.65 -2.19 5.19
N HIS A 30 -11.90 -2.65 3.97
CA HIS A 30 -11.21 -3.82 3.40
C HIS A 30 -9.69 -3.56 3.27
N LEU A 31 -9.28 -2.35 2.88
CA LEU A 31 -7.86 -1.97 2.86
C LEU A 31 -7.20 -2.11 4.24
N ILE A 32 -7.88 -1.72 5.31
CA ILE A 32 -7.38 -1.88 6.68
C ILE A 32 -7.27 -3.36 7.07
N GLU A 33 -8.21 -4.20 6.65
CA GLU A 33 -8.16 -5.64 6.89
C GLU A 33 -6.92 -6.27 6.24
N GLU A 34 -6.65 -5.96 4.96
CA GLU A 34 -5.50 -6.48 4.21
C GLU A 34 -4.16 -5.94 4.76
N LEU A 35 -4.11 -4.68 5.21
CA LEU A 35 -2.96 -4.15 5.95
C LEU A 35 -2.73 -4.91 7.27
N GLY A 36 -3.81 -5.39 7.90
CA GLY A 36 -3.75 -6.24 9.07
C GLY A 36 -3.08 -7.60 8.79
N GLU A 37 -3.24 -8.14 7.58
CA GLU A 37 -2.56 -9.37 7.17
C GLU A 37 -1.04 -9.15 7.07
N ILE A 38 -0.60 -8.09 6.39
CA ILE A 38 0.82 -7.69 6.33
C ILE A 38 1.39 -7.45 7.73
N SER A 39 0.63 -6.76 8.60
CA SER A 39 1.03 -6.50 9.99
C SER A 39 1.27 -7.79 10.77
N ARG A 40 0.54 -8.87 10.47
CA ARG A 40 0.81 -10.18 11.09
C ARG A 40 2.17 -10.72 10.68
N HIS A 41 2.57 -10.63 9.41
CA HIS A 41 3.90 -11.06 8.98
C HIS A 41 5.00 -10.30 9.71
N ILE A 42 4.90 -8.97 9.75
CA ILE A 42 5.84 -8.10 10.46
C ILE A 42 5.92 -8.49 11.95
N SER A 43 4.77 -8.69 12.60
CA SER A 43 4.72 -9.08 14.02
C SER A 43 5.46 -10.39 14.31
N PHE A 44 5.44 -11.35 13.38
CA PHE A 44 6.17 -12.60 13.51
C PHE A 44 7.65 -12.45 13.19
N GLU A 45 7.99 -11.63 12.19
CA GLU A 45 9.37 -11.32 11.82
C GLU A 45 10.13 -10.61 12.96
N GLU A 46 9.46 -9.68 13.64
CA GLU A 46 10.02 -8.93 14.77
C GLU A 46 9.94 -9.68 16.11
N GLY A 47 9.35 -10.88 16.13
CA GLY A 47 9.25 -11.72 17.33
C GLY A 47 8.20 -11.28 18.36
N TYR A 48 7.36 -10.29 18.04
CA TYR A 48 6.21 -9.92 18.88
C TYR A 48 5.18 -11.06 18.97
N LYS A 49 4.99 -11.80 17.87
CA LYS A 49 4.22 -13.05 17.84
C LYS A 49 5.15 -14.24 17.63
N VAL A 50 4.91 -15.32 18.37
CA VAL A 50 5.73 -16.53 18.35
C VAL A 50 4.86 -17.74 18.01
N GLU A 51 5.31 -18.55 17.05
CA GLU A 51 4.59 -19.75 16.62
C GLU A 51 4.50 -20.77 17.76
N GLY A 52 3.31 -21.32 17.98
CA GLY A 52 3.05 -22.28 19.05
C GLY A 52 2.82 -21.65 20.43
N ILE A 53 3.00 -20.33 20.59
CA ILE A 53 2.69 -19.58 21.82
C ILE A 53 1.49 -18.67 21.56
N GLY A 54 0.29 -19.26 21.52
CA GLY A 54 -0.97 -18.52 21.31
C GLY A 54 -1.19 -17.99 19.89
N HIS A 55 -0.22 -18.17 18.98
CA HIS A 55 -0.29 -17.67 17.61
C HIS A 55 0.12 -18.73 16.58
N LYS A 56 -0.54 -18.68 15.42
CA LYS A 56 -0.18 -19.43 14.22
C LYS A 56 0.52 -18.50 13.24
N ALA A 57 1.69 -18.90 12.76
CA ALA A 57 2.44 -18.14 11.76
C ALA A 57 1.60 -17.96 10.48
N PRO A 58 1.63 -16.78 9.85
CA PRO A 58 1.06 -16.60 8.52
C PRO A 58 1.90 -17.35 7.48
N ASP A 59 1.30 -17.67 6.34
CA ASP A 59 2.01 -18.34 5.25
C ASP A 59 2.85 -17.32 4.48
N LYS A 60 4.18 -17.44 4.54
CA LYS A 60 5.11 -16.51 3.89
C LYS A 60 4.90 -16.42 2.38
N SER A 61 4.34 -17.44 1.71
CA SER A 61 4.05 -17.34 0.27
C SER A 61 2.91 -16.39 -0.05
N GLU A 62 2.05 -16.05 0.90
CA GLU A 62 0.93 -15.13 0.70
C GLU A 62 1.36 -13.66 0.83
N LEU A 63 2.51 -13.35 1.43
CA LEU A 63 2.91 -11.96 1.71
C LEU A 63 2.95 -11.08 0.44
N SER A 64 3.47 -11.60 -0.67
CA SER A 64 3.47 -10.86 -1.95
C SER A 64 2.07 -10.56 -2.46
N ARG A 65 1.12 -11.46 -2.20
CA ARG A 65 -0.29 -11.33 -2.60
C ARG A 65 -0.99 -10.30 -1.72
N GLU A 66 -0.74 -10.29 -0.42
CA GLU A 66 -1.28 -9.31 0.53
C GLU A 66 -0.84 -7.88 0.18
N PHE A 67 0.44 -7.67 -0.18
CA PHE A 67 0.91 -6.38 -0.71
C PHE A 67 0.17 -5.95 -1.97
N ALA A 68 -0.09 -6.89 -2.89
CA ALA A 68 -0.85 -6.61 -4.10
C ALA A 68 -2.32 -6.26 -3.80
N GLN A 69 -2.96 -6.95 -2.84
CA GLN A 69 -4.33 -6.65 -2.38
C GLN A 69 -4.41 -5.24 -1.79
N VAL A 70 -3.50 -4.88 -0.89
CA VAL A 70 -3.41 -3.54 -0.31
C VAL A 70 -3.25 -2.49 -1.41
N PHE A 71 -2.32 -2.69 -2.34
CA PHE A 71 -2.11 -1.73 -3.42
C PHE A 71 -3.33 -1.60 -4.34
N PHE A 72 -4.00 -2.70 -4.67
CA PHE A 72 -5.19 -2.70 -5.52
C PHE A 72 -6.42 -2.06 -4.86
N LEU A 73 -6.62 -2.27 -3.57
CA LEU A 73 -7.68 -1.58 -2.83
C LEU A 73 -7.39 -0.08 -2.71
N PHE A 74 -6.12 0.29 -2.49
CA PHE A 74 -5.71 1.68 -2.55
C PHE A 74 -5.98 2.31 -3.92
N LEU A 75 -5.59 1.65 -5.02
CA LEU A 75 -5.90 2.12 -6.38
C LEU A 75 -7.40 2.25 -6.64
N GLN A 76 -8.23 1.35 -6.09
CA GLN A 76 -9.69 1.45 -6.21
C GLN A 76 -10.23 2.72 -5.56
N ILE A 77 -9.71 3.08 -4.37
CA ILE A 77 -10.07 4.34 -3.69
C ILE A 77 -9.59 5.55 -4.51
N VAL A 78 -8.36 5.52 -5.00
CA VAL A 78 -7.82 6.58 -5.87
C VAL A 78 -8.69 6.77 -7.12
N ASN A 79 -9.09 5.67 -7.77
CA ASN A 79 -9.97 5.67 -8.93
C ASN A 79 -11.35 6.23 -8.61
N HIS A 80 -11.91 5.89 -7.45
CA HIS A 80 -13.18 6.43 -6.97
C HIS A 80 -13.17 7.96 -6.86
N PHE A 81 -12.04 8.54 -6.44
CA PHE A 81 -11.86 10.00 -6.36
C PHE A 81 -11.37 10.65 -7.66
N GLY A 82 -11.11 9.87 -8.73
CA GLY A 82 -10.64 10.39 -10.01
C GLY A 82 -9.24 11.01 -9.95
N VAL A 83 -8.38 10.54 -9.04
CA VAL A 83 -7.02 11.06 -8.85
C VAL A 83 -6.05 10.41 -9.84
N ASP A 84 -5.21 11.22 -10.51
CA ASP A 84 -4.06 10.74 -11.28
C ASP A 84 -2.87 10.48 -10.34
N LEU A 85 -2.76 9.24 -9.88
CA LEU A 85 -1.81 8.88 -8.82
C LEU A 85 -0.35 9.08 -9.24
N GLU A 86 -0.01 8.77 -10.49
CA GLU A 86 1.37 8.92 -10.98
C GLU A 86 1.80 10.38 -10.96
N SER A 87 0.97 11.29 -11.46
CA SER A 87 1.25 12.73 -11.41
C SER A 87 1.31 13.26 -9.97
N SER A 88 0.44 12.78 -9.07
CA SER A 88 0.46 13.15 -7.65
C SER A 88 1.75 12.69 -6.95
N ILE A 89 2.20 11.45 -7.19
CA ILE A 89 3.45 10.91 -6.63
C ILE A 89 4.65 11.72 -7.13
N LEU A 90 4.73 11.99 -8.44
CA LEU A 90 5.83 12.75 -9.01
C LEU A 90 5.91 14.16 -8.43
N SER A 91 4.75 14.80 -8.23
CA SER A 91 4.68 16.14 -7.64
C SER A 91 5.09 16.14 -6.17
N GLU A 92 4.63 15.15 -5.38
CA GLU A 92 5.02 14.99 -3.99
C GLU A 92 6.52 14.70 -3.85
N LEU A 93 7.12 13.93 -4.76
CA LEU A 93 8.56 13.66 -4.75
C LEU A 93 9.40 14.94 -4.93
N GLU A 94 8.98 15.87 -5.78
CA GLU A 94 9.67 17.16 -5.90
C GLU A 94 9.55 17.99 -4.61
N LEU A 95 8.37 18.04 -4.00
CA LEU A 95 8.16 18.71 -2.71
C LEU A 95 8.99 18.07 -1.59
N MET A 96 9.11 16.73 -1.57
CA MET A 96 9.91 16.00 -0.59
C MET A 96 11.40 16.28 -0.76
N LYS A 97 11.91 16.43 -1.98
CA LYS A 97 13.32 16.80 -2.22
C LYS A 97 13.65 18.18 -1.66
N GLU A 98 12.73 19.13 -1.80
CA GLU A 98 12.88 20.47 -1.23
C GLU A 98 12.80 20.44 0.30
N ARG A 99 11.85 19.67 0.85
CA ARG A 99 11.62 19.57 2.29
C ARG A 99 12.72 18.79 3.02
N PHE A 100 13.34 17.82 2.36
CA PHE A 100 14.34 16.93 2.93
C PHE A 100 15.58 16.87 2.03
N PRO A 101 16.48 17.86 2.10
CA PRO A 101 17.70 17.87 1.29
C PRO A 101 18.56 16.64 1.56
N ALA A 102 18.96 15.94 0.48
CA ALA A 102 19.64 14.65 0.58
C ALA A 102 20.95 14.72 1.37
N GLU A 103 21.76 15.76 1.16
CA GLU A 103 23.06 15.92 1.84
C GLU A 103 22.89 16.14 3.35
N GLU A 104 21.98 17.03 3.74
CA GLU A 104 21.71 17.33 5.15
C GLU A 104 21.14 16.12 5.88
N TRP A 105 20.20 15.40 5.23
CA TRP A 105 19.56 14.24 5.84
C TRP A 105 20.50 13.04 5.94
N ALA A 106 21.33 12.79 4.93
CA ALA A 106 22.35 11.74 4.97
C ALA A 106 23.35 12.00 6.10
N LYS A 107 23.85 13.25 6.21
CA LYS A 107 24.76 13.63 7.29
C LYS A 107 24.16 13.41 8.67
N TYR A 108 22.89 13.78 8.87
CA TYR A 108 22.20 13.53 10.14
C TYR A 108 22.13 12.02 10.49
N MET A 109 21.91 11.15 9.51
CA MET A 109 21.83 9.72 9.72
C MET A 109 23.19 9.08 10.04
N ASP A 110 24.29 9.58 9.45
CA ASP A 110 25.64 9.10 9.75
C ASP A 110 26.09 9.43 11.20
N GLU A 111 25.50 10.48 11.79
CA GLU A 111 25.78 10.92 13.15
C GLU A 111 24.91 10.22 14.22
N ARG A 112 23.96 9.36 13.83
CA ARG A 112 23.00 8.68 14.71
C ARG A 112 23.41 7.24 15.05
#